data_AF-A0A5T9L2T3-F1
#
_entry.id   AF-A0A5T9L2T3-F1
#
_cell.length_a   1.000
_cell.length_b   1.000
_cell.length_c   1.000
_cell.angle_alpha   90.00
_cell.angle_beta   90.00
_cell.angle_gamma   90.00
#
_symmetry.space_group_name_H-M   'P 1'
#
loop_
_entity.id
_entity.type
_entity.pdbx_description
1 polymer ?
#
loop_
_entity_poly.entity_id
_entity_poly.type
_entity_poly.pdbx_seq_one_letter_code
_entity_poly.pdbx_strand_id
1 'polypeptide(L)'
;MAVQLANAESKCRELAAENVTLNDKMNKLATWPGIEFYSSSWEFCNLDGNDALEFMCDVKTLATDAFLAEVRAQGVEMFADSLLCPDLDGTIREFAAQLRKGAAL
;
A
#
# COMPACT_ATOMS: atom_id res chain seq x y z
N MET A 1 -6.93 -13.08 22.10
CA MET A 1 -6.61 -11.63 22.21
C MET A 1 -5.14 -11.33 21.92
N ALA A 2 -4.17 -11.99 22.58
CA ALA A 2 -2.74 -11.72 22.35
C ALA A 2 -2.28 -11.89 20.88
N VAL A 3 -2.78 -12.91 20.16
CA VAL A 3 -2.43 -13.15 18.74
C VAL A 3 -2.95 -12.04 17.82
N GLN A 4 -4.17 -11.54 18.07
CA GLN A 4 -4.75 -10.47 17.25
C GLN A 4 -4.01 -9.15 17.47
N LEU A 5 -3.62 -8.86 18.71
CA LEU A 5 -2.82 -7.69 19.04
C LEU A 5 -1.44 -7.76 18.37
N ALA A 6 -0.74 -8.89 18.47
CA ALA A 6 0.55 -9.10 17.80
C ALA A 6 0.46 -8.95 16.27
N ASN A 7 -0.63 -9.42 15.66
CA ASN A 7 -0.86 -9.28 14.22
C ASN A 7 -1.08 -7.80 13.83
N ALA A 8 -1.90 -7.07 14.59
CA ALA A 8 -2.13 -5.65 14.37
C ALA A 8 -0.83 -4.84 14.54
N GLU A 9 -0.06 -5.11 15.59
CA GLU A 9 1.24 -4.47 15.81
C GLU A 9 2.25 -4.76 14.69
N SER A 10 2.28 -5.99 14.15
CA SER A 10 3.15 -6.32 13.01
C SER A 10 2.79 -5.49 11.78
N LYS A 11 1.51 -5.41 11.44
CA LYS A 11 1.01 -4.61 10.30
C LYS A 11 1.30 -3.12 10.50
N CYS A 12 1.13 -2.59 11.71
CA CYS A 12 1.49 -1.21 12.02
C CYS A 12 2.99 -0.94 11.85
N ARG A 13 3.86 -1.88 12.23
CA ARG A 13 5.31 -1.75 12.01
C ARG A 13 5.66 -1.75 10.52
N GLU A 14 5.04 -2.61 9.73
CA GLU A 14 5.25 -2.68 8.29
C GLU A 14 4.81 -1.38 7.59
N LEU A 15 3.63 -0.85 7.92
CA LEU A 15 3.15 0.44 7.42
C LEU A 15 4.05 1.61 7.86
N ALA A 16 4.58 1.57 9.08
CA ALA A 16 5.51 2.59 9.56
C ALA A 16 6.84 2.56 8.77
N ALA A 17 7.38 1.36 8.51
CA ALA A 17 8.59 1.21 7.71
C ALA A 17 8.39 1.67 6.26
N GLU A 18 7.24 1.36 5.65
CA GLU A 18 6.87 1.87 4.33
C GLU A 18 6.78 3.40 4.33
N ASN A 19 6.14 4.01 5.33
CA ASN A 19 6.05 5.47 5.45
C ASN A 19 7.41 6.15 5.60
N VAL A 20 8.35 5.56 6.37
CA VAL A 20 9.73 6.07 6.47
C VAL A 20 10.39 6.04 5.09
N THR A 21 10.24 4.93 4.36
CA THR A 21 10.79 4.79 3.01
C THR A 21 10.21 5.80 2.02
N LEU A 22 8.89 6.06 2.09
CA LEU A 22 8.22 7.09 1.29
C LEU A 22 8.71 8.50 1.64
N ASN A 23 8.88 8.80 2.92
CA ASN A 23 9.44 10.08 3.35
C ASN A 23 10.89 10.27 2.90
N ASP A 24 11.73 9.25 2.98
CA ASP A 24 13.10 9.29 2.48
C ASP A 24 13.14 9.54 0.97
N LYS A 25 12.22 8.91 0.23
CA LYS A 25 12.04 9.10 -1.20
C LYS A 25 11.63 10.54 -1.53
N MET A 26 10.67 11.09 -0.77
CA MET A 26 10.24 12.48 -0.89
C MET A 26 11.36 13.47 -0.56
N ASN A 27 12.14 13.22 0.50
CA ASN A 27 13.26 14.07 0.89
C ASN A 27 14.36 14.09 -0.18
N LYS A 28 14.69 12.93 -0.77
CA LYS A 28 15.63 12.85 -1.90
C LYS A 28 15.15 13.67 -3.09
N LEU A 29 13.86 13.54 -3.42
CA LEU A 29 13.23 14.28 -4.51
C LEU A 29 13.26 15.80 -4.27
N ALA A 30 12.97 16.25 -3.05
CA ALA A 30 13.00 17.68 -2.68
C ALA A 30 14.40 18.31 -2.85
N THR A 31 15.46 17.52 -2.71
CA THR A 31 16.85 17.96 -2.91
C THR A 31 17.40 17.61 -4.30
N TRP A 32 16.57 17.04 -5.19
CA TRP A 32 17.05 16.53 -6.47
C TRP A 32 17.55 17.68 -7.36
N PRO A 33 18.81 17.61 -7.84
CA PRO A 33 19.36 18.58 -8.79
C PRO A 33 18.56 18.54 -10.10
N GLY A 34 17.57 19.44 -10.26
CA GLY A 34 16.68 19.46 -11.42
C GLY A 34 15.19 19.63 -11.10
N ILE A 35 14.76 19.52 -9.83
CA ILE A 35 13.33 19.70 -9.50
C ILE A 35 12.87 21.17 -9.60
N GLU A 36 13.78 22.13 -9.40
CA GLU A 36 13.55 23.56 -9.64
C GLU A 36 13.36 23.88 -11.14
N PHE A 37 13.65 22.94 -12.05
CA PHE A 37 13.62 23.14 -13.50
C PHE A 37 12.29 22.82 -14.18
N TYR A 38 11.24 22.48 -13.42
CA TYR A 38 9.90 22.24 -14.00
C TYR A 38 9.25 23.51 -14.59
N SER A 39 9.84 24.70 -14.41
CA SER A 39 9.32 25.92 -15.02
C SER A 39 9.94 26.30 -16.37
N SER A 40 11.15 25.88 -16.75
CA SER A 40 11.71 26.18 -18.09
C SER A 40 13.07 25.50 -18.36
N SER A 41 13.07 24.54 -19.28
CA SER A 41 14.23 23.93 -19.98
C SER A 41 14.74 22.59 -19.44
N TRP A 42 14.16 21.54 -20.02
CA TRP A 42 14.61 20.14 -20.05
C TRP A 42 16.05 19.91 -20.58
N GLU A 43 16.78 20.96 -20.99
CA GLU A 43 18.10 20.86 -21.65
C GLU A 43 19.29 21.43 -20.83
N PHE A 44 19.07 22.03 -19.66
CA PHE A 44 20.11 22.91 -19.04
C PHE A 44 21.00 22.29 -17.97
N CYS A 45 20.71 21.10 -17.50
CA CYS A 45 21.55 20.39 -16.54
C CYS A 45 21.75 18.98 -17.09
N ASN A 46 22.99 18.50 -17.21
CA ASN A 46 23.33 17.11 -17.53
C ASN A 46 22.85 16.12 -16.42
N LEU A 47 21.63 16.30 -15.94
CA LEU A 47 20.93 15.63 -14.86
C LEU A 47 19.58 15.24 -15.44
N ASP A 48 19.33 13.94 -15.51
CA ASP A 48 18.24 13.41 -16.32
C ASP A 48 16.91 13.63 -15.61
N GLY A 49 16.11 14.57 -16.12
CA GLY A 49 14.72 14.74 -15.66
C GLY A 49 13.91 13.45 -15.79
N ASN A 50 14.31 12.52 -16.69
CA ASN A 50 13.70 11.21 -16.78
C ASN A 50 14.07 10.32 -15.59
N ASP A 51 15.28 10.38 -15.06
CA ASP A 51 15.67 9.64 -13.84
C ASP A 51 14.85 10.10 -12.63
N ALA A 52 14.62 11.40 -12.50
CA ALA A 52 13.76 11.95 -11.45
C ALA A 52 12.31 11.49 -11.61
N LEU A 53 11.80 11.44 -12.86
CA LEU A 53 10.45 10.98 -13.17
C LEU A 53 10.29 9.48 -12.93
N GLU A 54 11.23 8.65 -13.38
CA GLU A 54 11.25 7.22 -13.11
C GLU A 54 11.31 6.96 -11.60
N PHE A 55 12.17 7.68 -10.90
CA PHE A 55 12.24 7.62 -9.45
C PHE A 55 10.89 7.99 -8.82
N MET A 56 10.24 9.08 -9.24
CA MET A 56 8.90 9.44 -8.74
C MET A 56 7.83 8.38 -9.03
N CYS A 57 7.86 7.77 -10.21
CA CYS A 57 6.83 6.82 -10.65
C CYS A 57 7.04 5.41 -10.10
N ASP A 58 8.26 5.01 -9.74
CA ASP A 58 8.55 3.71 -9.10
C ASP A 58 8.23 3.72 -7.60
N VAL A 59 7.02 4.11 -7.23
CA VAL A 59 6.52 4.06 -5.86
C VAL A 59 5.62 2.84 -5.72
N LYS A 60 6.00 1.92 -4.84
CA LYS A 60 5.21 0.74 -4.48
C LYS A 60 4.86 0.81 -3.00
N THR A 61 3.61 0.54 -2.69
CA THR A 61 3.05 0.60 -1.32
C THR A 61 2.50 -0.77 -0.91
N LEU A 62 3.36 -1.79 -0.95
CA LEU A 62 2.98 -3.19 -0.75
C LEU A 62 2.38 -3.47 0.63
N ALA A 63 2.88 -2.80 1.68
CA ALA A 63 2.33 -2.94 3.03
C ALA A 63 0.93 -2.31 3.11
N THR A 64 0.74 -1.15 2.47
CA THR A 64 -0.59 -0.54 2.33
C THR A 64 -1.54 -1.44 1.54
N ASP A 65 -1.10 -2.03 0.44
CA ASP A 65 -1.93 -2.94 -0.37
C ASP A 65 -2.37 -4.18 0.43
N ALA A 66 -1.43 -4.80 1.15
CA ALA A 66 -1.70 -5.93 2.04
C ALA A 66 -2.65 -5.55 3.19
N PHE A 67 -2.48 -4.36 3.77
CA PHE A 67 -3.37 -3.85 4.80
C PHE A 67 -4.79 -3.66 4.27
N LEU A 68 -4.96 -3.05 3.09
CA LEU A 68 -6.27 -2.87 2.46
C LEU A 68 -6.94 -4.19 2.09
N ALA A 69 -6.17 -5.18 1.62
CA ALA A 69 -6.65 -6.54 1.39
C ALA A 69 -7.19 -7.19 2.67
N GLU A 70 -6.50 -7.04 3.81
CA GLU A 70 -7.01 -7.51 5.10
C GLU A 70 -8.30 -6.78 5.49
N VAL A 71 -8.33 -5.45 5.43
CA VAL A 71 -9.51 -4.66 5.85
C VAL A 71 -10.73 -5.06 5.03
N ARG A 72 -10.57 -5.27 3.72
CA ARG A 72 -11.63 -5.78 2.86
C ARG A 72 -12.09 -7.18 3.28
N ALA A 73 -11.15 -8.09 3.57
CA ALA A 73 -11.48 -9.44 4.06
C ALA A 73 -12.26 -9.41 5.38
N GLN A 74 -11.87 -8.55 6.33
CA GLN A 74 -12.56 -8.38 7.61
C GLN A 74 -13.98 -7.83 7.42
N GLY A 75 -14.18 -6.88 6.49
CA GLY A 75 -15.51 -6.38 6.15
C GLY A 75 -16.42 -7.48 5.59
N VAL A 76 -15.87 -8.37 4.76
CA VAL A 76 -16.58 -9.53 4.21
C VAL A 76 -16.92 -10.56 5.30
N GLU A 77 -16.01 -10.82 6.24
CA GLU A 77 -16.26 -11.69 7.40
C GLU A 77 -17.36 -11.13 8.31
N MET A 78 -17.32 -9.82 8.58
CA MET A 78 -18.37 -9.15 9.35
C MET A 78 -19.73 -9.19 8.63
N PHE A 79 -19.74 -9.13 7.29
CA PHE A 79 -20.95 -9.33 6.51
C PHE A 79 -21.48 -10.77 6.63
N ALA A 80 -20.61 -11.79 6.60
CA ALA A 80 -21.00 -13.18 6.83
C ALA A 80 -21.67 -13.35 8.20
N ASP A 81 -21.06 -12.80 9.25
CA ASP A 81 -21.58 -12.85 10.62
C ASP A 81 -22.96 -12.17 10.73
N SER A 82 -23.20 -11.10 9.97
CA SER A 82 -24.48 -10.39 9.94
C SER A 82 -25.58 -11.08 9.11
N LEU A 83 -25.21 -11.88 8.10
CA LEU A 83 -26.16 -12.45 7.14
C LEU A 83 -26.99 -13.59 7.77
N LEU A 84 -26.45 -14.26 8.80
CA LEU A 84 -27.07 -15.40 9.49
C LEU A 84 -27.55 -16.52 8.52
N CYS A 85 -26.89 -16.66 7.36
CA CYS A 85 -27.22 -17.64 6.33
C CYS A 85 -26.09 -18.70 6.26
N PRO A 86 -26.28 -19.90 6.84
CA PRO A 86 -25.25 -20.93 6.91
C PRO A 86 -24.79 -21.43 5.53
N ASP A 87 -25.70 -21.46 4.56
CA ASP A 87 -25.43 -21.97 3.21
C ASP A 87 -24.43 -21.10 2.43
N LEU A 88 -24.30 -19.82 2.81
CA LEU A 88 -23.42 -18.85 2.16
C LEU A 88 -22.17 -18.54 3.00
N ASP A 89 -22.14 -18.88 4.30
CA ASP A 89 -21.04 -18.52 5.22
C ASP A 89 -19.68 -19.02 4.71
N GLY A 90 -19.60 -20.29 4.30
CA GLY A 90 -18.37 -20.88 3.78
C GLY A 90 -17.85 -20.16 2.53
N THR A 91 -18.74 -19.88 1.57
CA THR A 91 -18.41 -19.18 0.32
C THR A 91 -17.93 -17.75 0.59
N ILE A 92 -18.59 -17.03 1.51
CA ILE A 92 -18.22 -15.66 1.85
C ILE A 92 -16.86 -15.62 2.55
N ARG A 93 -16.59 -16.56 3.47
CA ARG A 93 -15.29 -16.65 4.15
C ARG A 93 -14.17 -17.09 3.21
N GLU A 94 -14.45 -17.96 2.24
CA GLU A 94 -13.48 -18.30 1.19
C GLU A 94 -13.12 -17.07 0.35
N PHE A 95 -14.11 -16.27 -0.03
CA PHE A 95 -13.87 -15.02 -0.73
C PHE A 95 -13.03 -14.04 0.10
N ALA A 96 -13.30 -13.89 1.40
CA ALA A 96 -12.44 -13.10 2.30
C ALA A 96 -10.98 -13.61 2.32
N ALA A 97 -10.77 -14.93 2.32
CA ALA A 97 -9.43 -15.52 2.24
C ALA A 97 -8.74 -15.25 0.89
N GLN A 98 -9.48 -15.16 -0.21
CA GLN A 98 -8.94 -14.77 -1.52
C GLN A 98 -8.52 -13.31 -1.54
N LEU A 99 -9.29 -12.40 -0.93
CA LEU A 99 -8.92 -10.99 -0.83
C LEU A 99 -7.57 -10.79 -0.11
N ARG A 100 -7.28 -11.57 0.94
CA ARG A 100 -5.97 -11.55 1.63
C ARG A 100 -4.80 -11.97 0.74
N LYS A 101 -5.05 -12.79 -0.29
CA LYS A 101 -4.03 -13.22 -1.27
C LYS A 101 -3.85 -12.19 -2.41
N GLY A 102 -4.54 -11.06 -2.36
CA GLY A 102 -4.50 -10.06 -3.42
C GLY A 102 -5.31 -10.46 -4.66
N ALA A 103 -6.31 -11.34 -4.52
CA ALA A 103 -7.24 -11.60 -5.61
C ALA A 103 -7.94 -10.29 -6.01
N ALA A 104 -7.95 -9.98 -7.31
CA ALA A 104 -8.66 -8.84 -7.84
C ALA A 104 -10.18 -9.04 -7.67
N LEU A 105 -10.88 -7.94 -7.37
CA LEU A 105 -12.34 -7.84 -7.41
C LEU A 105 -12.86 -7.85 -8.84
#